data_AF-A0A941RUI1-F1
#
_entry.id   AF-A0A941RUI1-F1
#
_cell.length_a   1.000
_cell.length_b   1.000
_cell.length_c   1.000
_cell.angle_alpha   90.00
_cell.angle_beta   90.00
_cell.angle_gamma   90.00
#
_symmetry.space_group_name_H-M   'P 1'
#
loop_
_entity.id
_entity.type
_entity.pdbx_description
1 polymer ?
#
loop_
_entity_poly.entity_id
_entity_poly.type
_entity_poly.pdbx_seq_one_letter_code
_entity_poly.pdbx_strand_id
1 'polypeptide(L)'
;MSDDVISSAYFYTYSTISQTLAGAFGFLVAVVLFLMQGINTHIGNCASVLVSHSPADRKRLRQLHSGGKWDDMIRLHADAGQKNPDLSDDDNLFTDEQFQEMRREVARLCTVRRELSQSMFMTGLVILAAIINMPLTAFFFHPKDPSAVALLTITIIAAMFCIRGYLRLMVNVFPS
;
A
#
# COMPACT_ATOMS: atom_id res chain seq x y z
N MET A 1 1.40 -41.54 -21.96
CA MET A 1 0.33 -41.42 -20.95
C MET A 1 0.83 -40.90 -19.60
N SER A 2 2.09 -41.13 -19.18
CA SER A 2 2.63 -40.51 -17.95
C SER A 2 3.00 -39.03 -18.11
N ASP A 3 3.49 -38.62 -19.28
CA ASP A 3 4.09 -37.30 -19.47
C ASP A 3 3.03 -36.20 -19.65
N ASP A 4 1.88 -36.53 -20.25
CA ASP A 4 0.73 -35.62 -20.40
C ASP A 4 0.13 -35.23 -19.04
N VAL A 5 0.11 -36.18 -18.09
CA VAL A 5 -0.39 -35.95 -16.72
C VAL A 5 0.53 -34.98 -15.98
N ILE A 6 1.85 -35.14 -16.11
CA ILE A 6 2.83 -34.27 -15.45
C ILE A 6 2.79 -32.85 -16.04
N SER A 7 2.72 -32.72 -17.37
CA SER A 7 2.58 -31.41 -18.04
C SER A 7 1.30 -30.69 -17.60
N SER A 8 0.18 -31.42 -17.51
CA SER A 8 -1.08 -30.89 -17.00
C SER A 8 -0.98 -30.41 -15.55
N ALA A 9 -0.21 -31.12 -14.70
CA ALA A 9 -0.01 -30.74 -13.31
C ALA A 9 0.79 -29.44 -13.15
N TYR A 10 1.85 -29.23 -13.96
CA TYR A 10 2.61 -27.97 -13.95
C TYR A 10 1.73 -26.79 -14.39
N PHE A 11 1.00 -26.97 -15.50
CA PHE A 11 0.08 -25.96 -16.01
C PHE A 11 -0.96 -25.57 -14.96
N TYR A 12 -1.62 -26.59 -14.37
CA TYR A 12 -2.59 -26.37 -13.31
C TYR A 12 -1.98 -25.59 -12.14
N THR A 13 -0.78 -25.97 -11.69
CA THR A 13 -0.13 -25.33 -10.54
C THR A 13 0.21 -23.86 -10.81
N TYR A 14 0.83 -23.53 -11.94
CA TYR A 14 1.13 -22.14 -12.30
C TYR A 14 -0.15 -21.30 -12.43
N SER A 15 -1.20 -21.86 -13.01
CA SER A 15 -2.51 -21.21 -13.13
C SER A 15 -3.09 -20.91 -11.75
N THR A 16 -3.13 -21.91 -10.86
CA THR A 16 -3.66 -21.76 -9.51
C THR A 16 -2.89 -20.73 -8.70
N ILE A 17 -1.55 -20.73 -8.76
CA ILE A 17 -0.72 -19.72 -8.07
C ILE A 17 -1.07 -18.32 -8.58
N SER A 18 -1.11 -18.13 -9.90
CA SER A 18 -1.39 -16.83 -10.51
C SER A 18 -2.78 -16.30 -10.13
N GLN A 19 -3.81 -17.15 -10.24
CA GLN A 19 -5.19 -16.79 -9.91
C GLN A 19 -5.36 -16.48 -8.43
N THR A 20 -4.75 -17.30 -7.56
CA THR A 20 -4.84 -17.10 -6.10
C THR A 20 -4.14 -15.82 -5.67
N LEU A 21 -2.93 -15.55 -6.17
CA LEU A 21 -2.21 -14.31 -5.89
C LEU A 21 -2.96 -13.09 -6.43
N ALA A 22 -3.48 -13.16 -7.65
CA ALA A 22 -4.27 -12.07 -8.24
C ALA A 22 -5.53 -11.78 -7.41
N GLY A 23 -6.27 -12.82 -6.99
CA GLY A 23 -7.46 -12.68 -6.17
C GLY A 23 -7.16 -12.10 -4.79
N ALA A 24 -6.18 -12.68 -4.08
CA ALA A 24 -5.77 -12.21 -2.76
C ALA A 24 -5.25 -10.77 -2.80
N PHE A 25 -4.45 -10.43 -3.82
CA PHE A 25 -3.93 -9.09 -4.01
C PHE A 25 -5.03 -8.09 -4.36
N GLY A 26 -5.96 -8.43 -5.25
CA GLY A 26 -7.09 -7.58 -5.58
C GLY A 26 -7.96 -7.25 -4.36
N PHE A 27 -8.23 -8.24 -3.52
CA PHE A 27 -8.91 -8.04 -2.24
C PHE A 27 -8.12 -7.12 -1.30
N LEU A 28 -6.81 -7.38 -1.13
CA LEU A 28 -5.94 -6.57 -0.28
C LEU A 28 -5.89 -5.10 -0.73
N VAL A 29 -5.75 -4.85 -2.03
CA VAL A 29 -5.78 -3.50 -2.61
C VAL A 29 -7.10 -2.81 -2.29
N ALA A 30 -8.24 -3.50 -2.44
CA ALA A 30 -9.55 -2.93 -2.13
C ALA A 30 -9.66 -2.49 -0.66
N VAL A 31 -9.22 -3.35 0.26
CA VAL A 31 -9.21 -3.03 1.71
C VAL A 31 -8.30 -1.85 2.01
N VAL A 32 -7.09 -1.82 1.44
CA VAL A 32 -6.13 -0.73 1.67
C VAL A 32 -6.64 0.58 1.09
N LEU A 33 -7.25 0.57 -0.10
CA LEU A 33 -7.84 1.77 -0.69
C LEU A 33 -8.98 2.33 0.17
N PHE A 34 -9.84 1.47 0.71
CA PHE A 34 -10.89 1.88 1.64
C PHE A 34 -10.30 2.52 2.90
N LEU A 35 -9.26 1.93 3.48
CA LEU A 35 -8.56 2.52 4.63
C LEU A 35 -7.92 3.87 4.28
N MET A 36 -7.25 3.98 3.14
CA MET A 36 -6.63 5.23 2.70
C MET A 36 -7.66 6.35 2.53
N GLN A 37 -8.87 6.04 2.06
CA GLN A 37 -9.98 7.01 2.01
C GLN A 37 -10.40 7.47 3.40
N GLY A 38 -10.48 6.54 4.37
CA GLY A 38 -10.76 6.86 5.77
C GLY A 38 -9.70 7.80 6.37
N ILE A 39 -8.42 7.44 6.22
CA ILE A 39 -7.28 8.27 6.68
C ILE A 39 -7.32 9.66 6.03
N ASN A 40 -7.53 9.73 4.71
CA ASN A 40 -7.57 10.99 3.99
C ASN A 40 -8.75 11.88 4.43
N THR A 41 -9.89 11.28 4.77
CA THR A 41 -11.04 12.01 5.34
C THR A 41 -10.70 12.56 6.73
N HIS A 42 -10.03 11.76 7.57
CA HIS A 42 -9.60 12.20 8.91
C HIS A 42 -8.58 13.36 8.81
N ILE A 43 -7.58 13.24 7.94
CA ILE A 43 -6.62 14.32 7.65
C ILE A 43 -7.35 15.59 7.20
N GLY A 44 -8.35 15.47 6.31
CA GLY A 44 -9.17 16.60 5.87
C GLY A 44 -9.91 17.30 7.01
N ASN A 45 -10.45 16.54 7.97
CA ASN A 45 -11.11 17.10 9.14
C ASN A 45 -10.13 17.87 10.05
N CYS A 46 -8.97 17.28 10.36
CA CYS A 46 -7.91 17.97 11.12
C CYS A 46 -7.42 19.22 10.39
N ALA A 47 -7.24 19.12 9.08
CA ALA A 47 -6.80 20.22 8.24
C ALA A 47 -7.82 21.37 8.19
N SER A 48 -9.12 21.08 8.19
CA SER A 48 -10.18 22.10 8.25
C SER A 48 -10.11 22.92 9.55
N VAL A 49 -9.84 22.26 10.68
CA VAL A 49 -9.60 22.94 11.97
C VAL A 49 -8.35 23.81 11.88
N LEU A 50 -7.26 23.26 11.33
CA LEU A 50 -5.99 23.96 11.17
C LEU A 50 -6.13 25.21 10.29
N VAL A 51 -6.85 25.12 9.17
CA VAL A 51 -7.12 26.27 8.27
C VAL A 51 -7.86 27.40 8.99
N SER A 52 -8.71 27.06 9.97
CA SER A 52 -9.53 28.03 10.69
C SER A 52 -8.74 28.77 11.78
N HIS A 53 -7.82 28.06 12.45
CA HIS A 53 -7.14 28.54 13.66
C HIS A 53 -5.65 28.88 13.45
N SER A 54 -5.04 28.40 12.37
CA SER A 54 -3.62 28.64 12.11
C SER A 54 -3.28 30.13 11.94
N PRO A 55 -2.10 30.56 12.45
CA PRO A 55 -1.58 31.90 12.21
C PRO A 55 -1.00 32.09 10.81
N ALA A 56 -0.86 31.03 10.00
CA ALA A 56 -0.32 31.11 8.65
C ALA A 56 -1.31 31.75 7.66
N ASP A 57 -0.84 32.03 6.44
CA ASP A 57 -1.68 32.55 5.36
C ASP A 57 -2.86 31.60 5.06
N ARG A 58 -4.04 31.98 5.54
CA ARG A 58 -5.29 31.22 5.39
C ARG A 58 -5.66 30.98 3.93
N LYS A 59 -5.35 31.90 3.01
CA LYS A 59 -5.66 31.70 1.58
C LYS A 59 -4.80 30.58 1.02
N ARG A 60 -3.50 30.59 1.34
CA ARG A 60 -2.57 29.54 0.93
C ARG A 60 -2.90 28.19 1.57
N LEU A 61 -3.25 28.16 2.86
CA LEU A 61 -3.70 26.94 3.52
C LEU A 61 -4.97 26.36 2.88
N ARG A 62 -5.96 27.18 2.55
CA ARG A 62 -7.18 26.72 1.83
C ARG A 62 -6.85 26.12 0.47
N GLN A 63 -5.90 26.71 -0.27
CA GLN A 63 -5.47 26.19 -1.56
C GLN A 63 -4.73 24.84 -1.42
N LEU A 64 -3.89 24.70 -0.39
CA LEU A 64 -3.21 23.43 -0.10
C LEU A 64 -4.18 22.36 0.35
N HIS A 65 -5.18 22.72 1.17
CA HIS A 65 -6.25 21.85 1.61
C HIS A 65 -7.09 21.32 0.45
N SER A 66 -7.55 22.20 -0.46
CA SER A 66 -8.32 21.76 -1.64
C SER A 66 -7.49 20.92 -2.62
N GLY A 67 -6.18 21.12 -2.67
CA GLY A 67 -5.25 20.34 -3.48
C GLY A 67 -4.78 19.03 -2.84
N GLY A 68 -5.16 18.72 -1.60
CA GLY A 68 -4.68 17.55 -0.86
C GLY A 68 -3.17 17.54 -0.61
N LYS A 69 -2.53 18.72 -0.59
CA LYS A 69 -1.08 18.87 -0.42
C LYS A 69 -0.71 18.94 1.05
N TRP A 70 -0.91 17.82 1.75
CA TRP A 70 -0.79 17.75 3.20
C TRP A 70 0.61 18.09 3.73
N ASP A 71 1.66 17.64 3.05
CA ASP A 71 3.05 17.93 3.44
C ASP A 71 3.39 19.42 3.37
N ASP A 72 2.95 20.10 2.31
CA ASP A 72 3.15 21.55 2.14
C ASP A 72 2.36 22.33 3.19
N MET A 73 1.17 21.84 3.55
CA MET A 73 0.34 22.43 4.59
C MET A 73 0.99 22.29 5.97
N ILE A 74 1.55 21.12 6.28
CA ILE A 74 2.29 20.88 7.52
C ILE A 74 3.50 21.81 7.62
N ARG A 75 4.27 21.96 6.53
CA ARG A 75 5.43 22.86 6.47
C ARG A 75 5.03 24.31 6.67
N LEU A 76 4.01 24.77 5.94
CA LEU A 76 3.55 26.16 6.03
C LEU A 76 3.07 26.52 7.45
N HIS A 77 2.38 25.59 8.13
CA HIS A 77 1.95 25.80 9.51
C HIS A 77 3.14 25.81 10.48
N ALA A 78 4.10 24.88 10.33
CA ALA A 78 5.30 24.84 11.16
C ALA A 78 6.15 26.13 11.02
N ASP A 79 6.27 26.66 9.80
CA ASP A 79 7.05 27.87 9.51
C ASP A 79 6.39 29.15 10.07
N ALA A 80 5.06 29.19 10.17
CA ALA A 80 4.31 30.34 10.69
C ALA A 80 4.31 30.44 12.23
N GLY A 81 4.85 29.42 12.92
CA GLY A 81 4.78 29.29 14.37
C GLY A 81 3.48 28.62 14.83
N GLN A 82 3.57 27.73 15.82
CA GLN A 82 2.45 26.93 16.32
C GLN A 82 1.44 27.74 17.14
N LYS A 83 1.82 28.90 17.68
CA LYS A 83 0.95 29.73 18.52
C LYS A 83 0.37 30.89 17.74
N ASN A 84 -0.95 30.96 17.71
CA ASN A 84 -1.69 32.12 17.23
C ASN A 84 -1.98 33.05 18.43
N PRO A 85 -1.45 34.30 18.45
CA PRO A 85 -1.68 35.23 19.56
C PRO A 85 -3.14 35.69 19.68
N ASP A 86 -3.95 35.52 18.62
CA ASP A 86 -5.36 35.89 18.62
C ASP A 86 -6.28 34.83 19.26
N LEU A 87 -5.72 33.66 19.61
CA LEU A 87 -6.46 32.54 20.20
C LEU A 87 -6.19 32.40 21.69
N SER A 88 -7.13 31.79 22.41
CA SER A 88 -6.90 31.38 23.80
C SER A 88 -5.80 30.31 23.88
N ASP A 89 -5.18 30.14 25.05
CA ASP A 89 -4.18 29.08 25.25
C ASP A 89 -4.79 27.68 25.02
N ASP A 90 -6.04 27.48 25.40
CA ASP A 90 -6.77 26.21 25.19
C ASP A 90 -7.00 25.92 23.70
N ASP A 91 -7.38 26.93 22.91
CA ASP A 91 -7.57 26.78 21.46
C ASP A 91 -6.25 26.53 20.74
N ASN A 92 -5.16 27.15 21.21
CA ASN A 92 -3.82 26.88 20.70
C ASN A 92 -3.38 25.45 21.01
N LEU A 93 -3.66 24.94 22.21
CA LEU A 93 -3.37 23.55 22.58
C LEU A 93 -4.13 22.57 21.68
N PHE A 94 -5.44 22.79 21.50
CA PHE A 94 -6.27 21.98 20.63
C PHE A 94 -5.78 22.01 19.17
N THR A 95 -5.39 23.18 18.68
CA THR A 95 -4.86 23.33 17.31
C THR A 95 -3.55 22.56 17.15
N ASP A 96 -2.66 22.58 18.14
CA ASP A 96 -1.42 21.81 18.11
C ASP A 96 -1.70 20.30 18.16
N GLU A 97 -2.64 19.84 18.99
CA GLU A 97 -3.07 18.44 19.00
C GLU A 97 -3.56 17.97 17.62
N GLN A 98 -4.41 18.77 16.96
CA GLN A 98 -4.88 18.48 15.60
C GLN A 98 -3.74 18.48 14.58
N PHE A 99 -2.76 19.37 14.74
CA PHE A 99 -1.58 19.40 13.89
C PHE A 99 -0.72 18.14 14.06
N GLN A 100 -0.46 17.71 15.30
CA GLN A 100 0.29 16.48 15.57
C GLN A 100 -0.45 15.25 15.05
N GLU A 101 -1.77 15.20 15.20
CA GLU A 101 -2.62 14.13 14.67
C GLU A 101 -2.54 14.09 13.13
N MET A 102 -2.67 15.24 12.47
CA MET A 102 -2.52 15.36 11.02
C MET A 102 -1.15 14.85 10.55
N ARG A 103 -0.06 15.22 11.23
CA ARG A 103 1.30 14.75 10.89
C ARG A 103 1.43 13.23 11.02
N ARG A 104 0.87 12.66 12.09
CA ARG A 104 0.87 11.20 12.32
C ARG A 104 0.12 10.47 11.22
N GLU A 105 -1.07 10.94 10.86
CA GLU A 105 -1.89 10.31 9.82
C GLU A 105 -1.29 10.46 8.41
N VAL A 106 -0.67 11.60 8.09
CA VAL A 106 0.06 11.77 6.81
C VAL A 106 1.24 10.81 6.73
N ALA A 107 2.02 10.65 7.80
CA ALA A 107 3.13 9.70 7.86
C ALA A 107 2.64 8.25 7.72
N ARG A 108 1.50 7.92 8.35
CA ARG A 108 0.85 6.61 8.22
C ARG A 108 0.41 6.36 6.78
N LEU A 109 -0.24 7.33 6.13
CA LEU A 109 -0.68 7.24 4.74
C LEU A 109 0.50 7.00 3.78
N CYS A 110 1.60 7.74 3.95
CA CYS A 110 2.83 7.55 3.17
C CYS A 110 3.43 6.15 3.34
N THR A 111 3.45 5.65 4.58
CA THR A 111 3.93 4.29 4.88
C THR A 111 3.06 3.24 4.20
N VAL A 112 1.73 3.31 4.37
CA VAL A 112 0.79 2.37 3.74
C VAL A 112 0.93 2.38 2.22
N ARG A 113 1.01 3.56 1.59
CA ARG A 113 1.18 3.69 0.14
C ARG A 113 2.47 3.05 -0.36
N ARG A 114 3.58 3.24 0.36
CA ARG A 114 4.88 2.65 0.00
C ARG A 114 4.83 1.13 0.06
N GLU A 115 4.33 0.58 1.17
CA GLU A 115 4.22 -0.87 1.38
C GLU A 115 3.24 -1.52 0.37
N LEU A 116 2.14 -0.84 0.04
CA LEU A 116 1.20 -1.26 -1.01
C LEU A 116 1.89 -1.30 -2.37
N SER A 117 2.61 -0.23 -2.75
CA SER A 117 3.32 -0.16 -4.03
C SER A 117 4.40 -1.24 -4.16
N GLN A 118 5.14 -1.51 -3.08
CA GLN A 118 6.14 -2.57 -3.06
C GLN A 118 5.48 -3.95 -3.21
N SER A 119 4.37 -4.18 -2.50
CA SER A 119 3.61 -5.43 -2.59
C SER A 119 3.02 -5.64 -3.99
N MET A 120 2.51 -4.58 -4.62
CA MET A 120 1.98 -4.60 -5.99
C MET A 120 3.05 -5.00 -6.99
N PHE A 121 4.23 -4.38 -6.90
CA PHE A 121 5.33 -4.67 -7.80
C PHE A 121 5.79 -6.13 -7.68
N MET A 122 6.02 -6.62 -6.45
CA MET A 122 6.45 -8.00 -6.21
C MET A 122 5.41 -9.01 -6.71
N THR A 123 4.13 -8.77 -6.42
CA THR A 123 3.04 -9.65 -6.87
C THR A 123 2.95 -9.70 -8.39
N GLY A 124 3.02 -8.54 -9.04
CA GLY A 124 3.01 -8.44 -10.50
C GLY A 124 4.15 -9.24 -11.14
N LEU A 125 5.35 -9.16 -10.57
CA LEU A 125 6.50 -9.95 -11.03
C LEU A 125 6.28 -11.46 -10.88
N VAL A 126 5.72 -11.93 -9.75
CA VAL A 126 5.47 -13.36 -9.54
C VAL A 126 4.37 -13.88 -10.47
N ILE A 127 3.29 -13.13 -10.65
CA ILE A 127 2.23 -13.49 -11.61
C ILE A 127 2.79 -13.54 -13.04
N LEU A 128 3.56 -12.52 -13.45
CA LEU A 128 4.17 -12.49 -14.77
C LEU A 128 5.14 -13.67 -14.97
N ALA A 129 5.98 -13.96 -13.97
CA ALA A 129 6.88 -15.10 -14.00
C ALA A 129 6.12 -16.43 -14.10
N ALA A 130 5.03 -16.60 -13.37
CA ALA A 130 4.20 -17.81 -13.46
C ALA A 130 3.54 -17.97 -14.84
N ILE A 131 3.06 -16.87 -15.44
CA ILE A 131 2.49 -16.86 -16.80
C ILE A 131 3.55 -17.20 -17.85
N ILE A 132 4.78 -16.68 -17.72
CA ILE A 132 5.88 -16.97 -18.66
C ILE A 132 6.43 -18.39 -18.48
N ASN A 133 6.57 -18.83 -17.23
CA ASN A 133 7.08 -20.17 -16.93
C ASN A 133 6.13 -21.25 -17.44
N MET A 134 4.83 -21.00 -17.49
CA MET A 134 3.83 -21.96 -17.98
C MET A 134 4.13 -22.49 -19.40
N PRO A 135 4.22 -21.68 -20.47
CA PRO A 135 4.63 -22.15 -21.79
C PRO A 135 6.10 -22.58 -21.82
N LEU A 136 6.98 -21.92 -21.06
CA LEU A 136 8.40 -22.28 -21.03
C LEU A 136 8.59 -23.73 -20.59
N THR A 137 7.91 -24.13 -19.51
CA THR A 137 7.95 -25.49 -18.96
C THR A 137 7.31 -26.49 -19.91
N ALA A 138 6.23 -26.11 -20.60
CA ALA A 138 5.52 -26.98 -21.53
C ALA A 138 6.27 -27.24 -22.84
N PHE A 139 6.98 -26.25 -23.38
CA PHE A 139 7.64 -26.35 -24.69
C PHE A 139 9.11 -26.74 -24.62
N PHE A 140 9.84 -26.31 -23.59
CA PHE A 140 11.30 -26.43 -23.57
C PHE A 140 11.84 -27.50 -22.62
N PHE A 141 11.06 -27.93 -21.63
CA PHE A 141 11.54 -28.87 -20.61
C PHE A 141 10.80 -30.20 -20.68
N HIS A 142 11.56 -31.29 -20.55
CA HIS A 142 10.93 -32.60 -20.34
C HIS A 142 10.27 -32.59 -18.94
N PRO A 143 9.09 -33.20 -18.74
CA PRO A 143 8.39 -33.20 -17.44
C PRO A 143 9.16 -33.74 -16.24
N LYS A 144 10.27 -34.46 -16.48
CA LYS A 144 11.18 -35.03 -15.46
C LYS A 144 12.49 -34.27 -15.33
N ASP A 145 12.67 -33.21 -16.10
CA ASP A 145 13.87 -32.38 -16.05
C ASP A 145 13.93 -31.68 -14.69
N PRO A 146 15.04 -31.79 -13.93
CA PRO A 146 15.20 -31.09 -12.66
C PRO A 146 15.03 -29.57 -12.78
N SER A 147 15.27 -29.00 -13.96
CA SER A 147 15.10 -27.57 -14.24
C SER A 147 13.63 -27.13 -14.14
N ALA A 148 12.69 -27.95 -14.63
CA ALA A 148 11.25 -27.66 -14.54
C ALA A 148 10.77 -27.66 -13.09
N VAL A 149 11.24 -28.64 -12.31
CA VAL A 149 10.96 -28.73 -10.87
C VAL A 149 11.52 -27.49 -10.15
N ALA A 150 12.77 -27.11 -10.44
CA ALA A 150 13.41 -25.96 -9.83
C ALA A 150 12.65 -24.64 -10.11
N LEU A 151 12.23 -24.41 -11.35
CA LEU A 151 11.43 -23.23 -11.72
C LEU A 151 10.10 -23.17 -10.96
N LEU A 152 9.42 -24.30 -10.86
CA LEU A 152 8.18 -24.40 -10.09
C LEU A 152 8.44 -24.10 -8.60
N THR A 153 9.46 -24.71 -8.00
CA THR A 153 9.84 -24.49 -6.61
C THR A 153 10.16 -23.02 -6.33
N ILE A 154 10.95 -22.38 -7.20
CA ILE A 154 11.26 -20.93 -7.08
C ILE A 154 9.98 -20.09 -7.14
N THR A 155 9.05 -20.43 -8.04
CA THR A 155 7.77 -19.72 -8.17
C THR A 155 6.92 -19.87 -6.91
N ILE A 156 6.86 -21.07 -6.32
CA ILE A 156 6.15 -21.33 -5.06
C ILE A 156 6.78 -20.53 -3.92
N ILE A 157 8.11 -20.52 -3.79
CA ILE A 157 8.82 -19.75 -2.76
C ILE A 157 8.53 -18.24 -2.91
N ALA A 158 8.55 -17.74 -4.14
CA ALA A 158 8.24 -16.34 -4.41
C ALA A 158 6.77 -16.00 -4.06
N ALA A 159 5.83 -16.90 -4.35
CA ALA A 159 4.42 -16.77 -3.96
C ALA A 159 4.26 -16.74 -2.43
N MET A 160 4.95 -17.61 -1.69
CA MET A 160 4.96 -17.59 -0.22
C MET A 160 5.51 -16.27 0.33
N PHE A 161 6.53 -15.70 -0.32
CA PHE A 161 7.07 -14.39 0.07
C PHE A 161 6.06 -13.26 -0.16
N CYS A 162 5.29 -13.31 -1.25
CA CYS A 162 4.19 -12.36 -1.49
C CYS A 162 3.12 -12.44 -0.40
N ILE A 163 2.69 -13.66 -0.04
CA ILE A 163 1.71 -13.87 1.04
C ILE A 163 2.22 -13.32 2.37
N ARG A 164 3.49 -13.55 2.71
CA ARG A 164 4.11 -12.98 3.91
C ARG A 164 4.11 -11.44 3.87
N GLY A 165 4.36 -10.85 2.69
CA GLY A 165 4.24 -9.41 2.46
C GLY A 165 2.83 -8.89 2.73
N TYR A 166 1.80 -9.61 2.28
CA TYR A 166 0.40 -9.24 2.51
C TYR A 166 0.04 -9.28 4.00
N LEU A 167 0.47 -10.32 4.72
CA LEU A 167 0.26 -10.42 6.16
C LEU A 167 0.90 -9.24 6.89
N ARG A 168 2.12 -8.84 6.51
CA ARG A 168 2.79 -7.67 7.08
C ARG A 168 2.03 -6.38 6.77
N LEU A 169 1.52 -6.23 5.55
CA LEU A 169 0.70 -5.08 5.17
C LEU A 169 -0.58 -5.03 6.02
N MET A 170 -1.26 -6.16 6.21
CA MET A 170 -2.46 -6.23 7.04
C MET A 170 -2.19 -5.85 8.50
N VAL A 171 -1.10 -6.33 9.10
CA VAL A 171 -0.74 -5.96 10.48
C VAL A 171 -0.47 -4.46 10.61
N ASN A 172 0.20 -3.84 9.64
CA ASN A 172 0.45 -2.39 9.65
C ASN A 172 -0.83 -1.56 9.41
N VAL A 173 -1.80 -2.12 8.68
CA VAL A 173 -3.06 -1.46 8.35
C VAL A 173 -4.03 -1.50 9.53
N PHE A 174 -4.09 -2.63 10.25
CA PHE A 174 -4.93 -2.84 11.43
C PHE A 174 -4.07 -2.95 12.70
N PRO A 175 -3.45 -1.84 13.15
CA PRO A 175 -2.84 -1.83 14.47
C PRO A 175 -3.95 -2.01 15.50
N SER A 176 -3.88 -3.10 16.26
CA SER A 176 -4.71 -3.41 17.42
C SER A 176 -4.52 -2.41 18.54
#